data_AF-A0A4R0NCK1-F1
#
_entry.id   AF-A0A4R0NCK1-F1
#
_cell.length_a   1.000
_cell.length_b   1.000
_cell.length_c   1.000
_cell.angle_alpha   90.00
_cell.angle_beta   90.00
_cell.angle_gamma   90.00
#
_symmetry.space_group_name_H-M   'P 1'
#
loop_
_entity.id
_entity.type
_entity.pdbx_description
1 polymer ?
#
loop_
_entity_poly.entity_id
_entity_poly.type
_entity_poly.pdbx_seq_one_letter_code
_entity_poly.pdbx_strand_id
1 'polypeptide(L)'
;MQSSPKAEELLGQINSKTKLGDLRKMAKEIKMDHALAIELWTSGNFLPRQLAILIMNNKMLTQEVIDKLDKDIQVHPLNERNQLIDWLMANQLAKDKKTIALIASWENSPSPLQRRVFWYYQARLRWVGQVPPENTAYLLSAVEANIAREASEVQWAMNFTAGWIGVFDKKFRERCVSIGEKTGLYKDEMVSKGCTPDYLPEFIAIESNKRGL
;
A
#
# COMPACT_ATOMS: atom_id res chain seq x y z
N MET A 1 1.32 30.33 0.09
CA MET A 1 2.60 30.47 -0.63
C MET A 1 2.28 30.33 -2.10
N GLN A 2 2.78 31.22 -2.96
CA GLN A 2 2.56 31.10 -4.40
C GLN A 2 3.42 29.93 -4.94
N SER A 3 2.84 29.08 -5.78
CA SER A 3 3.56 27.97 -6.42
C SER A 3 4.62 28.51 -7.39
N SER A 4 5.71 27.77 -7.57
CA SER A 4 6.72 28.11 -8.58
C SER A 4 6.13 28.00 -9.99
N PRO A 5 6.68 28.71 -11.00
CA PRO A 5 6.21 28.61 -12.39
C PRO A 5 6.20 27.16 -12.91
N LYS A 6 7.19 26.35 -12.50
CA LYS A 6 7.28 24.93 -12.86
C LYS A 6 6.15 24.11 -12.22
N ALA A 7 5.80 24.38 -10.97
CA ALA A 7 4.67 23.74 -10.31
C ALA A 7 3.34 24.14 -10.97
N GLU A 8 3.14 25.43 -11.28
CA GLU A 8 1.95 25.92 -11.97
C GLU A 8 1.78 25.28 -13.35
N GLU A 9 2.86 25.17 -14.13
CA GLU A 9 2.86 24.50 -15.43
C GLU A 9 2.43 23.02 -15.31
N LEU A 10 3.05 22.26 -14.39
CA LEU A 10 2.72 20.86 -14.17
C LEU A 10 1.28 20.67 -13.68
N LEU A 11 0.81 21.54 -12.80
CA LEU A 11 -0.58 21.53 -12.31
C LEU A 11 -1.57 21.83 -13.44
N GLY A 12 -1.21 22.71 -14.39
CA GLY A 12 -2.02 22.97 -15.58
C GLY A 12 -2.04 21.83 -16.59
N GLN A 13 -0.96 21.03 -16.66
CA GLN A 13 -0.87 19.87 -17.55
C GLN A 13 -1.63 18.65 -17.01
N ILE A 14 -1.62 18.43 -15.69
CA ILE A 14 -2.24 17.27 -15.05
C ILE A 14 -3.76 17.49 -14.93
N ASN A 15 -4.55 16.59 -15.53
CA ASN A 15 -6.00 16.64 -15.48
C ASN A 15 -6.60 15.24 -15.30
N SER A 16 -7.94 15.14 -15.28
CA SER A 16 -8.66 13.87 -15.04
C SER A 16 -8.39 12.76 -16.07
N LYS A 17 -7.82 13.09 -17.23
CA LYS A 17 -7.44 12.10 -18.26
C LYS A 17 -6.00 11.61 -18.13
N THR A 18 -5.18 12.26 -17.29
CA THR A 18 -3.77 11.88 -17.08
C THR A 18 -3.70 10.49 -16.46
N LYS A 19 -2.92 9.59 -17.08
CA LYS A 19 -2.75 8.21 -16.60
C LYS A 19 -1.51 8.09 -15.73
N LEU A 20 -1.43 7.05 -14.91
CA LEU A 20 -0.24 6.76 -14.10
C LEU A 20 1.03 6.60 -14.94
N GLY A 21 0.91 6.07 -16.16
CA GLY A 21 2.03 5.96 -17.09
C GLY A 21 2.59 7.33 -17.51
N ASP A 22 1.73 8.34 -17.63
CA ASP A 22 2.14 9.70 -17.97
C ASP A 22 2.84 10.36 -16.78
N LEU A 23 2.31 10.20 -15.57
CA LEU A 23 2.97 10.66 -14.34
C LEU A 23 4.37 10.06 -14.19
N ARG A 24 4.55 8.79 -14.52
CA ARG A 24 5.87 8.13 -14.51
C ARG A 24 6.83 8.72 -15.55
N LYS A 25 6.34 9.11 -16.73
CA LYS A 25 7.16 9.79 -17.74
C LYS A 25 7.59 11.18 -17.25
N MET A 26 6.65 11.96 -16.73
CA MET A 26 6.94 13.28 -16.14
C MET A 26 7.96 13.17 -15.00
N ALA A 27 7.77 12.23 -14.08
CA ALA A 27 8.71 12.00 -12.98
C ALA A 27 10.13 11.62 -13.47
N LYS A 28 10.23 10.86 -14.56
CA LYS A 28 11.53 10.48 -15.14
C LYS A 28 12.28 11.69 -15.70
N GLU A 29 11.56 12.65 -16.28
CA GLU A 29 12.12 13.89 -16.81
C GLU A 29 12.53 14.85 -15.68
N ILE A 30 11.66 15.00 -14.67
CA ILE A 30 11.88 15.87 -13.51
C ILE A 30 13.02 15.33 -12.62
N LYS A 31 13.13 14.00 -12.49
CA LYS A 31 13.97 13.30 -11.51
C LYS A 31 13.56 13.67 -10.07
N MET A 32 14.45 13.43 -9.10
CA MET A 32 14.18 13.77 -7.71
C MET A 32 14.27 15.27 -7.49
N ASP A 33 13.17 15.87 -7.02
CA ASP A 33 13.04 17.29 -6.72
C ASP A 33 12.05 17.45 -5.55
N HIS A 34 12.58 17.48 -4.32
CA HIS A 34 11.74 17.44 -3.13
C HIS A 34 10.96 18.74 -2.91
N ALA A 35 11.55 19.90 -3.25
CA ALA A 35 10.85 21.18 -3.13
C ALA A 35 9.61 21.21 -4.05
N LEU A 36 9.80 20.83 -5.31
CA LEU A 36 8.70 20.70 -6.27
C LEU A 36 7.67 19.63 -5.83
N ALA A 37 8.12 18.52 -5.24
CA ALA A 37 7.23 17.50 -4.69
C ALA A 37 6.28 18.10 -3.65
N ILE A 38 6.80 18.90 -2.71
CA ILE A 38 5.98 19.54 -1.68
C ILE A 38 5.01 20.56 -2.29
N GLU A 39 5.44 21.35 -3.28
CA GLU A 39 4.54 22.27 -3.99
C GLU A 39 3.37 21.53 -4.67
N LEU A 40 3.66 20.46 -5.41
CA LEU A 40 2.64 19.61 -6.05
C LEU A 40 1.74 18.95 -5.00
N TRP A 41 2.29 18.49 -3.88
CA TRP A 41 1.54 17.88 -2.79
C TRP A 41 0.53 18.83 -2.15
N THR A 42 0.94 20.09 -1.97
CA THR A 42 0.14 21.14 -1.33
C THR A 42 -1.08 21.53 -2.17
N SER A 43 -1.12 21.20 -3.46
CA SER A 43 -2.30 21.40 -4.31
C SER A 43 -3.55 20.66 -3.82
N GLY A 44 -3.40 19.62 -2.99
CA GLY A 44 -4.51 18.79 -2.51
C GLY A 44 -5.07 17.82 -3.55
N ASN A 45 -4.65 17.93 -4.81
CA ASN A 45 -5.18 17.15 -5.90
C ASN A 45 -4.53 15.76 -5.98
N PHE A 46 -5.34 14.75 -6.27
CA PHE A 46 -4.93 13.34 -6.27
C PHE A 46 -3.76 13.02 -7.20
N LEU A 47 -3.85 13.39 -8.49
CA LEU A 47 -2.82 13.07 -9.49
C LEU A 47 -1.51 13.87 -9.27
N PRO A 48 -1.54 15.18 -8.94
CA PRO A 48 -0.35 15.89 -8.51
C PRO A 48 0.32 15.29 -7.27
N ARG A 49 -0.45 14.82 -6.26
CA ARG A 49 0.11 14.09 -5.11
C ARG A 49 0.77 12.77 -5.52
N GLN A 50 0.22 12.05 -6.50
CA GLN A 50 0.88 10.85 -7.06
C GLN A 50 2.20 11.19 -7.77
N LEU A 51 2.28 12.30 -8.49
CA LEU A 51 3.54 12.77 -9.09
C LEU A 51 4.53 13.19 -8.00
N ALA A 52 4.08 13.93 -6.98
CA ALA A 52 4.91 14.34 -5.84
C ALA A 52 5.59 13.15 -5.17
N ILE A 53 4.86 12.05 -4.95
CA ILE A 53 5.41 10.80 -4.41
C ILE A 53 6.51 10.22 -5.30
N LEU A 54 6.44 10.37 -6.62
CA LEU A 54 7.49 9.84 -7.51
C LEU A 54 8.79 10.66 -7.48
N ILE A 55 8.71 11.95 -7.15
CA ILE A 55 9.86 12.87 -7.23
C ILE A 55 10.38 13.33 -5.87
N MET A 56 9.71 12.97 -4.75
CA MET A 56 10.19 13.30 -3.42
C MET A 56 11.47 12.53 -3.05
N ASN A 57 12.23 13.09 -2.10
CA ASN A 57 13.42 12.49 -1.53
C ASN A 57 13.07 11.69 -0.26
N ASN A 58 13.12 10.36 -0.32
CA ASN A 58 12.85 9.49 0.84
C ASN A 58 13.71 9.80 2.08
N LYS A 59 14.93 10.32 1.91
CA LYS A 59 15.82 10.67 3.03
C LYS A 59 15.27 11.80 3.90
N MET A 60 14.32 12.57 3.38
CA MET A 60 13.64 13.67 4.08
C MET A 60 12.35 13.23 4.78
N LEU A 61 11.95 11.96 4.64
CA LEU A 61 10.74 11.43 5.28
C LEU A 61 11.05 10.98 6.72
N THR A 62 10.85 11.89 7.66
CA THR A 62 10.77 11.57 9.10
C THR A 62 9.36 11.11 9.48
N GLN A 63 9.17 10.56 10.69
CA GLN A 63 7.85 10.19 11.17
C GLN A 63 6.89 11.40 11.15
N GLU A 64 7.37 12.57 11.57
CA GLU A 64 6.56 13.80 11.61
C GLU A 64 6.16 14.27 10.22
N VAL A 65 7.03 14.09 9.21
CA VAL A 65 6.69 14.39 7.81
C VAL A 65 5.66 13.38 7.30
N ILE A 66 5.86 12.09 7.56
CA ILE A 66 4.94 11.03 7.16
C ILE A 66 3.57 11.21 7.80
N ASP A 67 3.49 11.60 9.08
CA ASP A 67 2.23 11.87 9.77
C ASP A 67 1.46 13.03 9.15
N LYS A 68 2.16 14.03 8.59
CA LYS A 68 1.53 15.12 7.83
C LYS A 68 1.00 14.61 6.49
N LEU A 69 1.81 13.85 5.75
CA LEU A 69 1.38 13.24 4.48
C LEU A 69 0.17 12.32 4.71
N ASP A 70 0.18 11.53 5.78
CA ASP A 70 -0.92 10.65 6.18
C ASP A 70 -2.21 11.45 6.42
N LYS A 71 -2.16 12.49 7.28
CA LYS A 71 -3.31 13.38 7.53
C LYS A 71 -3.84 14.01 6.24
N ASP A 72 -2.94 14.43 5.37
CA ASP A 72 -3.29 14.98 4.07
C ASP A 72 -3.95 13.94 3.17
N ILE A 73 -3.48 12.69 3.16
CA ILE A 73 -4.10 11.59 2.41
C ILE A 73 -5.51 11.35 2.93
N GLN A 74 -5.73 11.35 4.24
CA GLN A 74 -7.03 11.09 4.86
C GLN A 74 -8.15 12.04 4.44
N VAL A 75 -7.88 13.18 3.77
CA VAL A 75 -8.94 14.05 3.24
C VAL A 75 -9.53 13.55 1.91
N HIS A 76 -8.84 12.65 1.20
CA HIS A 76 -9.30 12.09 -0.07
C HIS A 76 -10.46 11.10 0.09
N PRO A 77 -11.16 10.67 -0.97
CA PRO A 77 -12.01 9.49 -0.94
C PRO A 77 -11.23 8.19 -0.70
N LEU A 78 -11.88 7.15 -0.18
CA LEU A 78 -11.23 5.90 0.28
C LEU A 78 -10.32 5.22 -0.78
N ASN A 79 -10.77 5.17 -2.04
CA ASN A 79 -9.99 4.59 -3.13
C ASN A 79 -8.69 5.38 -3.40
N GLU A 80 -8.77 6.70 -3.40
CA GLU A 80 -7.62 7.59 -3.56
C GLU A 80 -6.68 7.53 -2.35
N ARG A 81 -7.23 7.42 -1.13
CA ARG A 81 -6.43 7.20 0.10
C ARG A 81 -5.56 5.95 -0.02
N ASN A 82 -6.20 4.82 -0.31
CA ASN A 82 -5.54 3.53 -0.46
C ASN A 82 -4.47 3.59 -1.56
N GLN A 83 -4.80 4.19 -2.71
CA GLN A 83 -3.83 4.33 -3.79
C GLN A 83 -2.65 5.22 -3.41
N LEU A 84 -2.88 6.37 -2.77
CA LEU A 84 -1.80 7.28 -2.35
C LEU A 84 -0.87 6.63 -1.33
N ILE A 85 -1.41 5.97 -0.30
CA ILE A 85 -0.58 5.37 0.75
C ILE A 85 0.21 4.16 0.23
N ASP A 86 -0.41 3.32 -0.61
CA ASP A 86 0.26 2.17 -1.22
C ASP A 86 1.36 2.64 -2.19
N TRP A 87 1.10 3.74 -2.92
CA TRP A 87 2.07 4.38 -3.81
C TRP A 87 3.23 5.02 -3.06
N LEU A 88 2.96 5.69 -1.93
CA LEU A 88 3.97 6.24 -1.02
C LEU A 88 4.86 5.14 -0.45
N MET A 89 4.26 4.03 0.01
CA MET A 89 5.01 2.87 0.49
C MET A 89 5.93 2.32 -0.60
N ALA A 90 5.38 2.03 -1.79
CA ALA A 90 6.12 1.34 -2.84
C ALA A 90 7.26 2.19 -3.44
N ASN A 91 7.06 3.50 -3.57
CA ASN A 91 8.03 4.38 -4.23
C ASN A 91 9.00 5.05 -3.24
N GLN A 92 8.65 5.17 -1.96
CA GLN A 92 9.44 5.95 -1.01
C GLN A 92 9.77 5.16 0.27
N LEU A 93 8.75 4.72 1.02
CA LEU A 93 8.98 4.16 2.37
C LEU A 93 9.69 2.80 2.35
N ALA A 94 9.46 1.97 1.33
CA ALA A 94 10.11 0.68 1.20
C ALA A 94 11.48 0.76 0.47
N LYS A 95 12.05 1.96 0.32
CA LYS A 95 13.31 2.19 -0.41
C LYS A 95 14.49 2.57 0.50
N ASP A 96 14.24 2.84 1.77
CA ASP A 96 15.28 3.28 2.70
C ASP A 96 15.17 2.54 4.05
N LYS A 97 16.31 2.21 4.66
CA LYS A 97 16.34 1.42 5.91
C LYS A 97 15.66 2.13 7.08
N LYS A 98 15.77 3.47 7.16
CA LYS A 98 15.15 4.26 8.23
C LYS A 98 13.63 4.20 8.12
N THR A 99 13.10 4.37 6.91
CA THR A 99 11.65 4.34 6.68
C THR A 99 11.09 2.92 6.81
N ILE A 100 11.83 1.88 6.43
CA ILE A 100 11.46 0.48 6.74
C ILE A 100 11.38 0.23 8.25
N ALA A 101 12.30 0.79 9.06
CA ALA A 101 12.23 0.68 10.51
C ALA A 101 10.99 1.38 11.09
N LEU A 102 10.55 2.50 10.48
CA LEU A 102 9.27 3.13 10.85
C LEU A 102 8.07 2.25 10.49
N ILE A 103 8.05 1.65 9.29
CA ILE A 103 6.97 0.73 8.91
C ILE A 103 6.80 -0.38 9.96
N ALA A 104 7.91 -0.93 10.48
CA ALA A 104 7.88 -1.99 11.47
C ALA A 104 7.23 -1.57 12.81
N SER A 105 7.20 -0.28 13.16
CA SER A 105 6.56 0.20 14.39
C SER A 105 5.06 0.49 14.25
N TRP A 106 4.52 0.42 13.03
CA TRP A 106 3.17 0.89 12.73
C TRP A 106 2.05 -0.13 12.90
N GLU A 107 2.34 -1.36 13.33
CA GLU A 107 1.31 -2.40 13.53
C GLU A 107 0.13 -1.91 14.39
N ASN A 108 0.43 -1.14 15.44
CA ASN A 108 -0.56 -0.58 16.37
C ASN A 108 -0.64 0.96 16.27
N SER A 109 -0.27 1.54 15.13
CA SER A 109 -0.36 2.99 14.93
C SER A 109 -1.81 3.47 15.12
N PRO A 110 -2.05 4.66 15.70
CA PRO A 110 -3.38 5.25 15.72
C PRO A 110 -3.93 5.54 14.32
N SER A 111 -3.06 5.71 13.31
CA SER A 111 -3.48 5.90 11.91
C SER A 111 -3.78 4.55 11.24
N PRO A 112 -5.00 4.35 10.70
CA PRO A 112 -5.31 3.18 9.89
C PRO A 112 -4.44 3.08 8.63
N LEU A 113 -4.03 4.19 8.01
CA LEU A 113 -3.17 4.17 6.83
C LEU A 113 -1.76 3.61 7.15
N GLN A 114 -1.21 3.96 8.31
CA GLN A 114 0.06 3.39 8.77
C GLN A 114 -0.05 1.90 9.09
N ARG A 115 -1.14 1.48 9.75
CA ARG A 115 -1.41 0.05 9.97
C ARG A 115 -1.56 -0.71 8.65
N ARG A 116 -2.27 -0.14 7.67
CA ARG A 116 -2.37 -0.69 6.31
C ARG A 116 -0.99 -0.88 5.69
N VAL A 117 -0.11 0.13 5.78
CA VAL A 117 1.26 0.04 5.26
C VAL A 117 2.06 -1.07 5.93
N PHE A 118 1.97 -1.23 7.25
CA PHE A 118 2.60 -2.33 7.96
C PHE A 118 2.19 -3.69 7.36
N TRP A 119 0.89 -3.97 7.29
CA TRP A 119 0.36 -5.24 6.78
C TRP A 119 0.69 -5.46 5.30
N TYR A 120 0.52 -4.43 4.47
CA TYR A 120 0.82 -4.52 3.04
C TYR A 120 2.31 -4.73 2.78
N TYR A 121 3.19 -4.13 3.60
CA TYR A 121 4.62 -4.40 3.55
C TYR A 121 4.96 -5.84 3.96
N GLN A 122 4.33 -6.38 5.00
CA GLN A 122 4.47 -7.81 5.36
C GLN A 122 4.08 -8.72 4.19
N ALA A 123 2.95 -8.46 3.55
CA ALA A 123 2.50 -9.21 2.37
C ALA A 123 3.53 -9.16 1.23
N ARG A 124 4.04 -7.95 0.95
CA ARG A 124 5.06 -7.74 -0.09
C ARG A 124 6.33 -8.53 0.18
N LEU A 125 6.80 -8.64 1.43
CA LEU A 125 7.97 -9.45 1.79
C LEU A 125 7.81 -10.94 1.44
N ARG A 126 6.57 -11.46 1.40
CA ARG A 126 6.28 -12.85 1.00
C ARG A 126 6.11 -12.99 -0.51
N TRP A 127 5.42 -12.03 -1.12
CA TRP A 127 5.05 -12.12 -2.54
C TRP A 127 6.24 -11.92 -3.49
N VAL A 128 7.23 -11.08 -3.13
CA VAL A 128 8.34 -10.75 -4.05
C VAL A 128 9.45 -11.82 -4.15
N GLY A 129 9.21 -13.04 -3.65
CA GLY A 129 10.09 -14.19 -3.83
C GLY A 129 11.38 -14.17 -3.01
N GLN A 130 11.47 -13.31 -1.99
CA GLN A 130 12.56 -13.32 -1.02
C GLN A 130 12.20 -14.18 0.19
N VAL A 131 13.20 -14.68 0.92
CA VAL A 131 12.96 -15.39 2.19
C VAL A 131 12.33 -14.39 3.17
N PRO A 132 11.07 -14.61 3.59
CA PRO A 132 10.42 -13.69 4.51
C PRO A 132 10.99 -13.85 5.92
N PRO A 133 10.88 -12.82 6.78
CA PRO A 133 11.17 -12.95 8.20
C PRO A 133 10.36 -14.09 8.85
N GLU A 134 10.94 -14.73 9.87
CA GLU A 134 10.31 -15.82 10.65
C GLU A 134 9.23 -15.31 11.63
N ASN A 135 8.31 -14.47 11.15
CA ASN A 135 7.20 -13.90 11.93
C ASN A 135 5.82 -14.38 11.46
N THR A 136 5.75 -15.35 10.54
CA THR A 136 4.47 -15.85 9.97
C THR A 136 3.48 -16.33 11.05
N ALA A 137 3.96 -17.10 12.03
CA ALA A 137 3.08 -17.60 13.10
C ALA A 137 2.45 -16.47 13.92
N TYR A 138 3.24 -15.42 14.22
CA TYR A 138 2.78 -14.22 14.90
C TYR A 138 1.75 -13.45 14.06
N LEU A 139 2.05 -13.18 12.79
CA LEU A 139 1.16 -12.44 11.88
C LEU A 139 -0.21 -13.13 11.78
N LEU A 140 -0.26 -14.45 11.63
CA LEU A 140 -1.53 -15.17 11.55
C LEU A 140 -2.33 -15.13 12.86
N SER A 141 -1.66 -15.21 14.02
CA SER A 141 -2.34 -15.03 15.31
C SER A 141 -2.91 -13.61 15.47
N ALA A 142 -2.19 -12.59 15.00
CA ALA A 142 -2.67 -11.21 15.00
C ALA A 142 -3.83 -11.00 14.02
N VAL A 143 -3.81 -11.65 12.85
CA VAL A 143 -4.94 -11.68 11.90
C VAL A 143 -6.17 -12.29 12.53
N GLU A 144 -6.06 -13.50 13.07
CA GLU A 144 -7.17 -14.21 13.73
C GLU A 144 -7.82 -13.39 14.85
N ALA A 145 -7.00 -12.68 15.64
CA ALA A 145 -7.49 -11.91 16.78
C ALA A 145 -8.17 -10.59 16.40
N ASN A 146 -7.80 -9.98 15.26
CA ASN A 146 -8.11 -8.57 15.00
C ASN A 146 -8.81 -8.27 13.67
N ILE A 147 -8.67 -9.10 12.64
CA ILE A 147 -9.06 -8.73 11.27
C ILE A 147 -10.55 -8.34 11.16
N ALA A 148 -11.44 -9.02 11.88
CA ALA A 148 -12.89 -8.76 11.84
C ALA A 148 -13.30 -7.41 12.45
N ARG A 149 -12.46 -6.83 13.32
CA ARG A 149 -12.73 -5.56 14.02
C ARG A 149 -11.91 -4.38 13.50
N GLU A 150 -11.10 -4.60 12.46
CA GLU A 150 -10.24 -3.54 11.93
C GLU A 150 -10.95 -2.61 10.95
N ALA A 151 -10.35 -1.44 10.73
CA ALA A 151 -10.77 -0.54 9.66
C ALA A 151 -10.67 -1.26 8.29
N SER A 152 -11.61 -1.03 7.38
CA SER A 152 -11.72 -1.74 6.10
C SER A 152 -10.43 -1.72 5.27
N GLU A 153 -9.75 -0.57 5.23
CA GLU A 153 -8.45 -0.40 4.57
C GLU A 153 -7.32 -1.23 5.20
N VAL A 154 -7.34 -1.48 6.50
CA VAL A 154 -6.38 -2.34 7.20
C VAL A 154 -6.78 -3.80 7.07
N GLN A 155 -8.07 -4.11 7.20
CA GLN A 155 -8.65 -5.43 7.03
C GLN A 155 -8.30 -6.04 5.68
N TRP A 156 -8.35 -5.27 4.60
CA TRP A 156 -7.90 -5.71 3.28
C TRP A 156 -6.41 -6.07 3.27
N ALA A 157 -5.55 -5.22 3.85
CA ALA A 157 -4.11 -5.50 3.88
C ALA A 157 -3.77 -6.73 4.73
N MET A 158 -4.44 -6.91 5.88
CA MET A 158 -4.34 -8.12 6.72
C MET A 158 -4.75 -9.38 5.96
N ASN A 159 -5.88 -9.33 5.25
CA ASN A 159 -6.37 -10.41 4.40
C ASN A 159 -5.35 -10.73 3.30
N PHE A 160 -4.85 -9.71 2.61
CA PHE A 160 -3.83 -9.86 1.57
C PHE A 160 -2.52 -10.48 2.11
N THR A 161 -2.10 -10.13 3.34
CA THR A 161 -0.96 -10.78 4.00
C THR A 161 -1.22 -12.26 4.23
N ALA A 162 -2.38 -12.64 4.78
CA ALA A 162 -2.75 -14.04 4.99
C ALA A 162 -2.83 -14.82 3.67
N GLY A 163 -3.33 -14.19 2.60
CA GLY A 163 -3.39 -14.77 1.26
C GLY A 163 -2.00 -15.16 0.75
N TRP A 164 -1.04 -14.24 0.78
CA TRP A 164 0.32 -14.53 0.31
C TRP A 164 1.09 -15.49 1.21
N ILE A 165 0.83 -15.48 2.52
CA ILE A 165 1.32 -16.53 3.41
C ILE A 165 0.79 -17.89 2.95
N GLY A 166 -0.52 -18.03 2.75
CA GLY A 166 -1.12 -19.30 2.33
C GLY A 166 -0.68 -19.77 0.94
N VAL A 167 -0.39 -18.86 0.02
CA VAL A 167 0.14 -19.20 -1.32
C VAL A 167 1.53 -19.80 -1.23
N PHE A 168 2.47 -19.17 -0.52
CA PHE A 168 3.88 -19.56 -0.55
C PHE A 168 4.31 -20.50 0.60
N ASP A 169 3.69 -20.40 1.77
CA ASP A 169 4.03 -21.19 2.94
C ASP A 169 3.03 -22.33 3.16
N LYS A 170 3.30 -23.48 2.54
CA LYS A 170 2.41 -24.65 2.57
C LYS A 170 2.10 -25.11 4.00
N LYS A 171 3.00 -24.90 4.96
CA LYS A 171 2.81 -25.25 6.37
C LYS A 171 1.64 -24.49 6.99
N PHE A 172 1.40 -23.24 6.57
CA PHE A 172 0.34 -22.40 7.12
C PHE A 172 -0.86 -22.23 6.18
N ARG A 173 -0.87 -22.88 5.03
CA ARG A 173 -1.92 -22.77 4.02
C ARG A 173 -3.31 -23.08 4.58
N GLU A 174 -3.46 -24.22 5.24
CA GLU A 174 -4.75 -24.64 5.83
C GLU A 174 -5.24 -23.64 6.89
N ARG A 175 -4.32 -23.09 7.70
CA ARG A 175 -4.65 -22.04 8.68
C ARG A 175 -5.20 -20.78 7.98
N CYS A 176 -4.58 -20.35 6.88
CA CYS A 176 -5.05 -19.19 6.12
C CYS A 176 -6.41 -19.42 5.45
N VAL A 177 -6.65 -20.63 4.92
CA VAL A 177 -7.96 -21.04 4.40
C VAL A 177 -9.02 -20.97 5.50
N SER A 178 -8.73 -21.54 6.68
CA SER A 178 -9.65 -21.51 7.82
C SER A 178 -9.98 -20.09 8.31
N ILE A 179 -9.00 -19.16 8.28
CA ILE A 179 -9.24 -17.74 8.57
C ILE A 179 -10.27 -17.17 7.58
N GLY A 180 -10.12 -17.45 6.29
CA GLY A 180 -11.06 -17.00 5.27
C GLY A 180 -12.48 -17.53 5.47
N GLU A 181 -12.61 -18.83 5.71
CA GLU A 181 -13.90 -19.48 5.95
C GLU A 181 -14.60 -18.94 7.20
N LYS A 182 -13.86 -18.72 8.28
CA LYS A 182 -14.40 -18.18 9.55
C LYS A 182 -14.83 -16.73 9.44
N THR A 183 -14.05 -15.91 8.72
CA THR A 183 -14.32 -14.47 8.62
C THR A 183 -15.35 -14.15 7.54
N GLY A 184 -15.43 -14.97 6.48
CA GLY A 184 -16.33 -14.73 5.34
C GLY A 184 -16.01 -13.47 4.54
N LEU A 185 -14.87 -12.82 4.81
CA LEU A 185 -14.49 -11.57 4.16
C LEU A 185 -14.31 -11.77 2.65
N TYR A 186 -14.87 -10.85 1.87
CA TYR A 186 -14.77 -10.80 0.41
C TYR A 186 -15.37 -12.00 -0.35
N LYS A 187 -16.11 -12.90 0.33
CA LYS A 187 -16.65 -14.13 -0.27
C LYS A 187 -17.57 -13.90 -1.47
N ASP A 188 -18.43 -12.87 -1.39
CA ASP A 188 -19.43 -12.58 -2.40
C ASP A 188 -19.01 -11.44 -3.34
N GLU A 189 -17.75 -11.01 -3.29
CA GLU A 189 -17.25 -9.94 -4.15
C GLU A 189 -17.03 -10.42 -5.59
N MET A 190 -17.68 -9.74 -6.52
CA MET A 190 -17.48 -10.00 -7.94
C MET A 190 -16.20 -9.33 -8.43
N VAL A 191 -15.27 -10.13 -8.96
CA VAL A 191 -14.08 -9.63 -9.63
C VAL A 191 -14.19 -9.71 -11.15
N SER A 192 -13.55 -8.75 -11.83
CA SER A 192 -13.46 -8.77 -13.29
C SER A 192 -12.76 -10.03 -13.80
N LYS A 193 -13.10 -10.46 -15.03
CA LYS A 193 -12.49 -11.62 -15.66
C LYS A 193 -10.96 -11.51 -15.68
N GLY A 194 -10.27 -12.52 -15.12
CA GLY A 194 -8.81 -12.58 -15.05
C GLY A 194 -8.20 -12.02 -13.76
N CYS A 195 -8.99 -11.34 -12.93
CA CYS A 195 -8.58 -10.96 -11.57
C CYS A 195 -8.79 -12.14 -10.61
N THR A 196 -8.04 -12.14 -9.52
CA THR A 196 -8.20 -13.11 -8.42
C THR A 196 -9.08 -12.46 -7.34
N PRO A 197 -10.10 -13.16 -6.82
CA PRO A 197 -10.93 -12.68 -5.71
C PRO A 197 -10.11 -12.59 -4.42
N ASP A 198 -10.50 -11.70 -3.51
CA ASP A 198 -9.82 -11.53 -2.22
C ASP A 198 -10.28 -12.53 -1.15
N TYR A 199 -11.32 -13.35 -1.42
CA TYR A 199 -11.72 -14.43 -0.52
C TYR A 199 -10.59 -15.46 -0.36
N LEU A 200 -10.03 -15.57 0.84
CA LEU A 200 -8.77 -16.30 1.08
C LEU A 200 -8.73 -17.70 0.49
N PRO A 201 -9.75 -18.57 0.65
CA PRO A 201 -9.70 -19.92 0.07
C PRO A 201 -9.54 -19.91 -1.45
N GLU A 202 -10.27 -19.04 -2.15
CA GLU A 202 -10.19 -18.90 -3.60
C GLU A 202 -8.91 -18.20 -4.04
N PHE A 203 -8.53 -17.12 -3.35
CA PHE A 203 -7.27 -16.40 -3.59
C PHE A 203 -6.09 -17.37 -3.56
N ILE A 204 -5.97 -18.14 -2.47
CA ILE A 204 -4.87 -19.07 -2.23
C ILE A 204 -4.86 -20.16 -3.29
N ALA A 205 -6.01 -20.76 -3.60
CA ALA A 205 -6.11 -21.82 -4.61
C ALA A 205 -5.68 -21.31 -6.01
N ILE A 206 -6.20 -20.14 -6.43
CA ILE A 206 -5.94 -19.56 -7.75
C ILE A 206 -4.47 -19.12 -7.87
N GLU A 207 -3.94 -18.36 -6.91
CA GLU A 207 -2.57 -17.84 -6.99
C GLU A 207 -1.51 -18.93 -6.82
N SER A 208 -1.79 -19.99 -6.04
CA SER A 208 -0.92 -21.16 -5.96
C SER A 208 -0.87 -21.90 -7.30
N ASN A 209 -2.03 -22.13 -7.93
CA ASN A 209 -2.12 -22.78 -9.24
C ASN A 209 -1.37 -21.99 -10.33
N LYS A 210 -1.57 -20.67 -10.40
CA LYS A 210 -0.83 -19.79 -11.35
C LYS A 210 0.69 -19.88 -11.21
N ARG A 211 1.21 -20.35 -10.08
CA ARG A 211 2.64 -20.49 -9.76
C ARG A 211 3.14 -21.93 -9.68
N GLY A 212 2.26 -22.93 -9.85
CA GLY A 212 2.61 -24.35 -9.72
C GLY A 212 3.03 -24.77 -8.30
N LEU A 213 2.41 -24.19 -7.25
CA LEU A 213 2.71 -24.45 -5.83
C LEU A 213 1.70 -25.36 -5.13
#